data_AF-J9DRZ3-F1
#
_entry.id   AF-J9DRZ3-F1
#
_cell.length_a   1.000
_cell.length_b   1.000
_cell.length_c   1.000
_cell.angle_alpha   90.00
_cell.angle_beta   90.00
_cell.angle_gamma   90.00
#
_symmetry.space_group_name_H-M   'P 1'
#
loop_
_entity.id
_entity.type
_entity.pdbx_description
1 polymer ?
#
loop_
_entity_poly.entity_id
_entity_poly.type
_entity_poly.pdbx_seq_one_letter_code
_entity_poly.pdbx_strand_id
1 'polypeptide(L)'
;MIEHNANRFWSVYEKAEQLFEKLINVGNEFESWVVLGQVDLESLITKHFKQAADWENQIKLLKVRGRDAEKLPSEVKLECIIVSTSAVKIAIDDMLQRLFDTLIWTLRYSINNEIHVIFL
;
A
#
# COMPACT_ATOMS: atom_id res chain seq x y z
N MET A 1 0.80 49.25 -14.85
CA MET A 1 -0.26 48.23 -14.72
C MET A 1 0.12 47.08 -13.78
N ILE A 2 1.34 46.54 -13.85
CA ILE A 2 1.81 45.47 -12.93
C ILE A 2 1.96 45.99 -11.49
N GLU A 3 2.60 47.15 -11.29
CA GLU A 3 2.80 47.76 -9.97
C GLU A 3 1.49 48.08 -9.24
N HIS A 4 0.45 48.49 -10.00
CA HIS A 4 -0.87 48.78 -9.44
C HIS A 4 -1.59 47.53 -8.89
N ASN A 5 -1.24 46.34 -9.39
CA ASN A 5 -1.82 45.07 -8.96
C ASN A 5 -0.83 44.23 -8.13
N ALA A 6 0.34 44.77 -7.79
CA ALA A 6 1.41 44.00 -7.17
C ALA A 6 1.02 43.43 -5.80
N ASN A 7 0.14 44.11 -5.07
CA ASN A 7 -0.45 43.64 -3.83
C ASN A 7 -1.23 42.31 -3.97
N ARG A 8 -1.68 41.95 -5.18
CA ARG A 8 -2.37 40.69 -5.44
C ARG A 8 -1.42 39.51 -5.64
N PHE A 9 -0.13 39.74 -5.89
CA PHE A 9 0.82 38.64 -6.05
C PHE A 9 0.98 37.82 -4.77
N TRP A 10 0.87 38.45 -3.60
CA TRP A 10 0.90 37.75 -2.31
C TRP A 10 -0.09 36.57 -2.26
N SER A 11 -1.35 36.81 -2.64
CA SER A 11 -2.37 35.76 -2.60
C SER A 11 -2.15 34.66 -3.66
N VAL A 12 -1.45 34.98 -4.76
CA VAL A 12 -1.05 33.97 -5.75
C VAL A 12 0.07 33.09 -5.20
N TYR A 13 1.07 33.68 -4.55
CA TYR A 13 2.16 32.91 -3.91
C TYR A 13 1.63 32.04 -2.77
N GLU A 14 0.78 32.58 -1.91
CA GLU A 14 0.14 31.84 -0.82
C GLU A 14 -0.66 30.63 -1.34
N LYS A 15 -1.43 30.80 -2.42
CA LYS A 15 -2.15 29.68 -3.06
C LYS A 15 -1.21 28.66 -3.69
N ALA A 16 -0.09 29.11 -4.29
CA ALA A 16 0.90 28.21 -4.86
C ALA A 16 1.57 27.36 -3.77
N GLU A 17 1.93 27.95 -2.62
CA GLU A 17 2.46 27.22 -1.47
C GLU A 17 1.47 26.17 -0.96
N GLN A 18 0.20 26.55 -0.77
CA GLN A 18 -0.86 25.60 -0.37
C GLN A 18 -1.05 24.47 -1.39
N LEU A 19 -0.89 24.74 -2.69
CA LEU A 19 -0.93 23.71 -3.73
C LEU A 19 0.26 22.74 -3.62
N PHE A 20 1.47 23.26 -3.34
CA PHE A 20 2.65 22.42 -3.15
C PHE A 20 2.56 21.58 -1.86
N GLU A 21 2.00 22.12 -0.78
CA GLU A 21 1.72 21.33 0.42
C GLU A 21 0.76 20.17 0.13
N LYS A 22 -0.33 20.42 -0.62
CA LYS A 22 -1.23 19.36 -1.06
C LYS A 22 -0.51 18.33 -1.93
N LEU A 23 0.38 18.78 -2.83
CA LEU A 23 1.15 17.90 -3.71
C LEU A 23 2.08 16.96 -2.92
N ILE A 24 2.80 17.47 -1.92
CA ILE A 24 3.68 16.66 -1.06
C ILE A 24 2.88 15.58 -0.33
N ASN A 25 1.66 15.92 0.10
CA ASN A 25 0.81 15.01 0.88
C ASN A 25 0.09 13.94 0.05
N VAL A 26 0.15 13.96 -1.29
CA VAL A 26 -0.47 12.93 -2.14
C VAL A 26 0.06 11.53 -1.81
N GLY A 27 1.35 11.41 -1.45
CA GLY A 27 1.97 10.13 -1.12
C GLY A 27 1.44 9.47 0.15
N ASN A 28 0.92 10.27 1.10
CA ASN A 28 0.52 9.79 2.43
C ASN A 28 -0.64 8.78 2.37
N GLU A 29 -1.52 8.89 1.36
CA GLU A 29 -2.61 7.92 1.14
C GLU A 29 -2.08 6.52 0.85
N PHE A 30 -0.92 6.42 0.20
CA PHE A 30 -0.32 5.16 -0.23
C PHE A 30 0.63 4.57 0.80
N GLU A 31 1.16 5.36 1.73
CA GLU A 31 2.20 4.95 2.69
C GLU A 31 1.83 3.65 3.41
N SER A 32 0.61 3.55 3.94
CA SER A 32 0.12 2.36 4.65
C SER A 32 0.06 1.08 3.81
N TRP A 33 -0.02 1.21 2.48
CA TRP A 33 -0.06 0.09 1.54
C TRP A 33 1.35 -0.43 1.22
N VAL A 34 2.34 0.47 1.14
CA VAL A 34 3.71 0.12 0.75
C VAL A 34 4.50 -0.51 1.91
N VAL A 35 4.02 -0.39 3.16
CA VAL A 35 4.64 -1.01 4.35
C VAL A 35 4.82 -2.53 4.19
N LEU A 36 3.91 -3.22 3.49
CA LEU A 36 4.00 -4.67 3.25
C LEU A 36 5.29 -5.11 2.53
N GLY A 37 5.93 -4.20 1.79
CA GLY A 37 7.12 -4.49 1.00
C GLY A 37 8.42 -4.33 1.79
N GLN A 38 8.34 -3.78 3.00
CA GLN A 38 9.49 -3.51 3.86
C GLN A 38 9.76 -4.63 4.87
N VAL A 39 8.89 -5.64 4.91
CA VAL A 39 8.94 -6.71 5.91
C VAL A 39 9.22 -8.07 5.28
N ASP A 40 9.97 -8.91 6.00
CA ASP A 40 10.12 -10.32 5.66
C ASP A 40 8.85 -11.08 6.06
N LEU A 41 7.96 -11.24 5.08
CA LEU A 41 6.66 -11.90 5.26
C LEU A 41 6.80 -13.36 5.69
N GLU A 42 7.77 -14.09 5.13
CA GLU A 42 7.95 -15.52 5.40
C GLU A 42 8.36 -15.75 6.86
N SER A 43 9.34 -14.99 7.33
CA SER A 43 9.80 -15.04 8.72
C SER A 43 8.68 -14.66 9.69
N LEU A 44 7.92 -13.60 9.37
CA LEU A 44 6.84 -13.13 10.23
C LEU A 44 5.70 -14.16 10.33
N ILE A 45 5.27 -14.72 9.21
CA ILE A 45 4.18 -15.70 9.17
C ILE A 45 4.60 -16.97 9.93
N THR A 46 5.78 -17.51 9.64
CA THR A 46 6.27 -18.74 10.29
C THR A 46 6.42 -18.56 11.82
N LYS A 47 6.84 -17.36 12.25
CA LYS A 47 6.96 -17.04 13.67
C LYS A 47 5.60 -16.97 14.37
N HIS A 48 4.63 -16.30 13.77
CA HIS A 48 3.38 -15.94 14.45
C HIS A 48 2.22 -16.92 14.22
N PHE A 49 2.19 -17.64 13.11
CA PHE A 49 1.07 -18.51 12.78
C PHE A 49 1.33 -19.88 13.40
N LYS A 50 0.29 -20.44 14.04
CA LYS A 50 0.34 -21.70 14.78
C LYS A 50 -0.85 -22.60 14.48
N GLN A 51 -1.96 -22.05 14.05
CA GLN A 51 -3.18 -22.79 13.73
C GLN A 51 -3.64 -22.48 12.31
N ALA A 52 -4.26 -23.45 11.64
CA ALA A 52 -4.80 -23.27 10.29
C ALA A 52 -5.71 -22.03 10.17
N ALA A 53 -6.44 -21.69 11.24
CA ALA A 53 -7.28 -20.51 11.32
C ALA A 53 -6.51 -19.19 11.15
N ASP A 54 -5.22 -19.13 11.51
CA ASP A 54 -4.39 -17.93 11.35
C ASP A 54 -4.21 -17.58 9.87
N TRP A 55 -3.90 -18.59 9.04
CA TRP A 55 -3.83 -18.44 7.59
C TRP A 55 -5.19 -18.10 6.99
N GLU A 56 -6.25 -18.79 7.41
CA GLU A 56 -7.60 -18.56 6.88
C GLU A 56 -8.06 -17.12 7.14
N ASN A 57 -7.88 -16.62 8.37
CA ASN A 57 -8.24 -15.27 8.76
C ASN A 57 -7.45 -14.23 7.97
N GLN A 58 -6.14 -14.44 7.78
CA GLN A 58 -5.31 -13.52 7.01
C GLN A 58 -5.64 -13.53 5.52
N ILE A 59 -5.96 -14.68 4.93
CA ILE A 59 -6.45 -14.76 3.54
C ILE A 59 -7.79 -14.01 3.38
N LYS A 60 -8.70 -14.10 4.36
CA LYS A 60 -9.96 -13.33 4.35
C LYS A 60 -9.69 -11.83 4.39
N LEU A 61 -8.81 -11.37 5.28
CA LEU A 61 -8.42 -9.97 5.38
C LEU A 61 -7.75 -9.46 4.09
N LEU A 62 -6.86 -10.27 3.50
CA LEU A 62 -6.19 -9.97 2.25
C LEU A 62 -7.18 -9.76 1.09
N LYS A 63 -8.22 -10.60 0.98
CA LYS A 63 -9.28 -10.43 -0.02
C LYS A 63 -10.11 -9.16 0.16
N VAL A 64 -10.27 -8.68 1.39
CA VAL A 64 -10.90 -7.37 1.66
C VAL A 64 -9.95 -6.26 1.23
N ARG A 65 -8.67 -6.35 1.63
CA ARG A 65 -7.64 -5.38 1.25
C ARG A 65 -7.43 -5.27 -0.26
N GLY A 66 -7.48 -6.37 -1.02
CA GLY A 66 -7.44 -6.34 -2.48
C GLY A 66 -8.61 -5.57 -3.10
N ARG A 67 -9.84 -5.77 -2.60
CA ARG A 67 -11.01 -5.01 -3.05
C ARG A 67 -10.93 -3.52 -2.69
N ASP A 68 -10.26 -3.18 -1.59
CA ASP A 68 -10.02 -1.79 -1.22
C ASP A 68 -8.89 -1.18 -2.07
N ALA A 69 -7.87 -1.94 -2.46
CA ALA A 69 -6.81 -1.50 -3.36
C ALA A 69 -7.34 -1.16 -4.77
N GLU A 70 -8.35 -1.89 -5.26
CA GLU A 70 -9.01 -1.59 -6.53
C GLU A 70 -9.61 -0.17 -6.57
N LYS A 71 -10.03 0.36 -5.41
CA LYS A 71 -10.61 1.71 -5.27
C LYS A 71 -9.56 2.81 -5.25
N LEU A 72 -8.27 2.49 -5.15
CA LEU A 72 -7.21 3.48 -5.16
C LEU A 72 -7.20 4.25 -6.48
N PRO A 73 -7.06 5.59 -6.42
CA PRO A 73 -7.05 6.40 -7.62
C PRO A 73 -5.80 6.09 -8.46
N SER A 74 -5.97 6.06 -9.79
CA SER A 74 -4.84 5.98 -10.74
C SER A 74 -4.27 7.36 -11.09
N GLU A 75 -5.02 8.42 -10.77
CA GLU A 75 -4.64 9.81 -10.95
C GLU A 75 -5.22 10.67 -9.83
N VAL A 76 -4.44 11.63 -9.33
CA VAL A 76 -4.86 12.64 -8.38
C VAL A 76 -4.76 14.01 -9.04
N LYS A 77 -5.89 14.71 -9.15
CA LYS A 77 -5.97 16.04 -9.77
C LYS A 77 -5.93 17.12 -8.68
N LEU A 78 -4.95 18.01 -8.76
CA LEU A 78 -4.72 19.13 -7.85
C LEU A 78 -4.73 20.43 -8.64
N GLU A 79 -5.87 21.11 -8.72
CA GLU A 79 -6.03 22.38 -9.44
C GLU A 79 -5.41 22.35 -10.85
N CYS A 80 -4.18 22.83 -11.02
CA CYS A 80 -3.42 22.85 -12.27
C CYS A 80 -2.40 21.71 -12.47
N ILE A 81 -2.33 20.74 -11.55
CA ILE A 81 -1.41 19.60 -11.57
C ILE A 81 -2.19 18.29 -11.62
N ILE A 82 -1.72 17.33 -12.41
CA ILE A 82 -2.24 15.96 -12.42
C ILE A 82 -1.09 15.02 -12.08
N VAL A 83 -1.25 14.25 -11.00
CA VAL A 83 -0.28 13.26 -10.55
C VAL A 83 -0.79 11.88 -10.96
N SER A 84 -0.02 11.13 -11.74
CA SER A 84 -0.35 9.72 -11.99
C SER A 84 0.15 8.86 -10.84
N THR A 85 -0.75 8.07 -10.25
CA THR A 85 -0.49 7.11 -9.17
C THR A 85 -0.62 5.65 -9.64
N SER A 86 -0.81 5.46 -10.95
CA SER A 86 -0.92 4.16 -11.62
C SER A 86 0.21 3.18 -11.27
N ALA A 87 1.46 3.63 -11.30
CA ALA A 87 2.62 2.80 -10.97
C ALA A 87 2.60 2.33 -9.50
N VAL A 88 2.15 3.19 -8.58
CA VAL A 88 2.02 2.86 -7.16
C VAL A 88 0.92 1.82 -6.97
N LYS A 89 -0.21 1.95 -7.66
CA LYS A 89 -1.30 0.98 -7.63
C LYS A 89 -0.85 -0.41 -8.09
N ILE A 90 -0.13 -0.49 -9.21
CA ILE A 90 0.42 -1.75 -9.73
C ILE A 90 1.37 -2.38 -8.69
N ALA A 91 2.26 -1.58 -8.08
CA ALA A 91 3.17 -2.08 -7.06
C ALA A 91 2.41 -2.62 -5.83
N ILE A 92 1.32 -1.97 -5.41
CA ILE A 92 0.47 -2.45 -4.31
C ILE A 92 -0.18 -3.78 -4.68
N ASP A 93 -0.72 -3.92 -5.89
CA ASP A 93 -1.34 -5.17 -6.35
C ASP A 93 -0.33 -6.33 -6.37
N ASP A 94 0.89 -6.07 -6.86
CA ASP A 94 1.99 -7.05 -6.84
C ASP A 94 2.37 -7.47 -5.40
N MET A 95 2.39 -6.52 -4.47
CA MET A 95 2.68 -6.78 -3.05
C MET A 95 1.59 -7.62 -2.38
N LEU A 96 0.32 -7.35 -2.67
CA LEU A 96 -0.81 -8.15 -2.16
C LEU A 96 -0.79 -9.56 -2.73
N GLN A 97 -0.47 -9.71 -4.02
CA GLN A 97 -0.31 -11.01 -4.67
C GLN A 97 0.84 -11.80 -4.04
N ARG A 98 1.99 -11.16 -3.82
CA ARG A 98 3.14 -11.78 -3.14
C ARG A 98 2.80 -12.26 -1.73
N LEU A 99 2.02 -11.48 -0.98
CA LEU A 99 1.54 -11.89 0.34
C LEU A 99 0.63 -13.13 0.24
N PHE A 100 -0.28 -13.17 -0.74
CA PHE A 100 -1.12 -14.34 -0.97
C PHE A 100 -0.27 -15.59 -1.24
N ASP A 101 0.68 -15.50 -2.16
CA ASP A 101 1.54 -16.63 -2.52
C ASP A 101 2.38 -17.10 -1.33
N THR A 102 2.89 -16.17 -0.52
CA THR A 102 3.64 -16.48 0.71
C THR A 102 2.76 -17.19 1.74
N LEU A 103 1.50 -16.77 1.93
CA LEU A 103 0.56 -17.43 2.83
C LEU A 103 0.28 -18.89 2.40
N ILE A 104 0.10 -19.13 1.10
CA ILE A 104 -0.13 -20.47 0.57
C ILE A 104 1.13 -21.33 0.72
N TRP A 105 2.30 -20.78 0.41
CA TRP A 105 3.57 -21.50 0.53
C TRP A 105 3.86 -21.88 1.99
N THR A 106 3.75 -20.94 2.92
CA THR A 106 4.01 -21.17 4.35
C THR A 106 3.05 -22.18 4.97
N LEU A 107 1.77 -22.17 4.58
CA LEU A 107 0.81 -23.18 5.04
C LEU A 107 1.20 -24.59 4.59
N ARG A 108 1.57 -24.75 3.31
CA ARG A 108 2.05 -26.04 2.77
C ARG A 108 3.32 -26.50 3.48
N TYR A 109 4.25 -25.57 3.70
CA TYR A 109 5.49 -25.83 4.43
C TYR A 109 5.22 -26.30 5.86
N SER A 110 4.32 -25.64 6.60
CA SER A 110 3.94 -26.03 7.96
C SER A 110 3.39 -27.45 8.02
N ILE A 111 2.46 -27.79 7.12
CA ILE A 111 1.86 -29.14 7.05
C ILE A 111 2.92 -30.21 6.76
N ASN A 112 3.79 -29.97 5.78
CA ASN A 112 4.85 -30.93 5.44
C ASN A 112 5.84 -31.11 6.59
N ASN A 113 6.18 -30.04 7.30
CA ASN A 113 7.10 -30.11 8.43
C ASN A 113 6.49 -30.87 9.61
N GLU A 114 5.21 -30.64 9.93
CA GLU A 114 4.49 -31.40 10.96
C GLU A 114 4.44 -32.90 10.63
N ILE A 115 4.18 -33.25 9.37
CA ILE A 115 4.20 -34.65 8.92
C ILE A 115 5.59 -35.27 9.14
N HIS A 116 6.67 -34.59 8.75
CA HIS A 116 8.02 -35.09 8.93
C HIS A 116 8.40 -35.33 10.40
N VAL A 117 7.92 -34.50 11.32
CA VAL A 117 8.15 -34.67 12.77
C VAL A 117 7.41 -35.88 13.34
N ILE A 118 6.26 -36.27 12.77
CA ILE A 118 5.49 -37.44 13.25
C ILE A 118 6.11 -38.77 12.80
N PHE A 119 6.78 -38.79 11.64
CA PHE A 119 7.35 -40.00 11.03
C PHE A 119 8.82 -40.27 11.43
N LEU A 120 9.40 -39.46 12.32
CA LEU A 120 10.75 -39.61 12.90
C LEU A 120 10.64 -39.81 14.43
#